data_AF-A0A7X5TCK1-F1
#
_entry.id   AF-A0A7X5TCK1-F1
#
_cell.length_a   1.000
_cell.length_b   1.000
_cell.length_c   1.000
_cell.angle_alpha   90.00
_cell.angle_beta   90.00
_cell.angle_gamma   90.00
#
_symmetry.space_group_name_H-M   'P 1'
#
loop_
_entity.id
_entity.type
_entity.pdbx_description
1 polymer ?
#
loop_
_entity_poly.entity_id
_entity_poly.type
_entity_poly.pdbx_seq_one_letter_code
_entity_poly.pdbx_strand_id
1 'polypeptide(L)'
;MLTNIRFLLIFAAMIGSKIHASEDPPPPYLKYVDEISKEFGKEVERELKLIYIGGGGGMPKDVEEVSISFLAYRTASIEEARSLEVRSIEKFLNSINSHKGIKTFLREYPFPAKRAEVSISFRKKNDEHQTNHSISYVTQINNKISYFVKDPTKGRLVRIHEEPYEEALKIVQNQSPPEKQ
;
A
#
# COMPACT_ATOMS: atom_id res chain seq x y z
N MET A 1 4.91 -56.76 -22.59
CA MET A 1 3.84 -55.73 -22.50
C MET A 1 4.49 -54.46 -21.99
N LEU A 2 4.86 -53.51 -22.87
CA LEU A 2 4.14 -52.24 -23.12
C LEU A 2 3.62 -51.59 -21.83
N THR A 3 3.99 -50.35 -21.50
CA THR A 3 3.58 -49.18 -22.28
C THR A 3 4.53 -47.99 -22.15
N ASN A 4 4.78 -47.35 -23.29
CA ASN A 4 5.43 -46.05 -23.47
C ASN A 4 4.66 -44.93 -22.77
N ILE A 5 5.34 -44.02 -22.07
CA ILE A 5 4.80 -42.68 -21.77
C ILE A 5 5.74 -41.65 -22.40
N ARG A 6 5.19 -40.97 -23.42
CA ARG A 6 5.80 -39.87 -24.15
C ARG A 6 5.99 -38.68 -23.21
N PHE A 7 7.21 -38.19 -23.07
CA PHE A 7 7.47 -36.82 -22.59
C PHE A 7 6.98 -35.85 -23.68
N LEU A 8 5.81 -35.26 -23.49
CA LEU A 8 5.36 -34.14 -24.31
C LEU A 8 6.01 -32.86 -23.74
N LEU A 9 7.08 -32.43 -24.40
CA LEU A 9 7.64 -31.08 -24.28
C LEU A 9 6.58 -30.08 -24.77
N ILE A 10 5.86 -29.43 -23.87
CA ILE A 10 5.13 -28.21 -24.22
C ILE A 10 6.07 -27.03 -23.98
N PHE A 11 6.84 -26.72 -25.02
CA PHE A 11 7.36 -25.37 -25.24
C PHE A 11 6.14 -24.45 -25.42
N ALA A 12 5.64 -23.89 -24.32
CA ALA A 12 4.80 -22.71 -24.41
C ALA A 12 5.73 -21.56 -24.80
N ALA A 13 5.85 -21.35 -26.11
CA ALA A 13 6.40 -20.14 -26.67
C ALA A 13 5.67 -18.96 -26.03
N MET A 14 6.34 -18.28 -25.11
CA MET A 14 6.04 -16.89 -24.77
C MET A 14 6.29 -16.10 -26.05
N ILE A 15 5.35 -16.15 -26.98
CA ILE A 15 5.21 -15.18 -28.04
C ILE A 15 5.06 -13.88 -27.28
N GLY A 16 6.16 -13.12 -27.26
CA GLY A 16 6.24 -11.83 -26.63
C GLY A 16 5.04 -11.03 -27.11
N SER A 17 4.08 -10.86 -26.21
CA SER A 17 3.16 -9.75 -26.33
C SER A 17 4.04 -8.53 -26.16
N LYS A 18 4.59 -8.05 -27.29
CA LYS A 18 5.04 -6.68 -27.41
C LYS A 18 3.77 -5.86 -27.20
N ILE A 19 3.45 -5.61 -25.94
CA ILE A 19 2.61 -4.50 -25.54
C ILE A 19 3.26 -3.32 -26.26
N HIS A 20 2.56 -2.80 -27.28
CA HIS A 20 2.94 -1.56 -27.92
C HIS A 20 2.95 -0.52 -26.81
N ALA A 21 4.12 -0.26 -26.24
CA ALA A 21 4.34 0.99 -25.53
C ALA A 21 4.11 2.07 -26.59
N SER A 22 3.14 2.96 -26.34
CA SER A 22 2.94 4.14 -27.18
C SER A 22 4.28 4.84 -27.38
N GLU A 23 4.56 5.31 -28.61
CA GLU A 23 5.78 6.07 -28.91
C GLU A 23 5.82 7.42 -28.18
N ASP A 24 4.70 7.86 -27.60
CA ASP A 24 4.61 9.06 -26.79
C ASP A 24 5.42 8.93 -25.49
N PRO A 25 6.17 9.98 -25.10
CA PRO A 25 6.85 9.98 -23.81
C PRO A 25 5.84 9.84 -22.66
N PRO A 26 6.23 9.20 -21.54
CA PRO A 26 5.34 9.05 -20.41
C PRO A 26 4.90 10.42 -19.89
N PRO A 27 3.63 10.56 -19.44
CA PRO A 27 3.16 11.81 -18.88
C PRO A 27 4.07 12.32 -17.74
N PRO A 28 4.36 13.64 -17.65
CA PRO A 28 5.30 14.18 -16.67
C PRO A 28 4.96 13.85 -15.21
N TYR A 29 3.67 13.70 -14.89
CA TYR A 29 3.23 13.37 -13.54
C TYR A 29 3.69 12.00 -13.05
N LEU A 30 3.95 11.04 -13.95
CA LEU A 30 4.46 9.72 -13.56
C LEU A 30 5.85 9.83 -12.92
N LYS A 31 6.69 10.73 -13.42
CA LYS A 31 7.99 11.04 -12.81
C LYS A 31 7.81 11.61 -11.40
N TYR A 32 6.89 12.56 -11.22
CA TYR A 32 6.65 13.17 -9.91
C TYR A 32 6.07 12.17 -8.90
N VAL A 33 5.17 11.28 -9.33
CA VAL A 33 4.63 10.21 -8.47
C VAL A 33 5.73 9.24 -8.05
N ASP A 34 6.63 8.86 -8.96
CA ASP A 34 7.77 7.99 -8.65
C ASP A 34 8.75 8.66 -7.68
N GLU A 35 9.06 9.94 -7.88
CA GLU A 35 9.89 10.74 -6.96
C GLU A 35 9.29 10.79 -5.56
N ILE A 36 8.01 11.19 -5.43
CA ILE A 36 7.28 11.24 -4.16
C ILE A 36 7.27 9.88 -3.48
N SER A 37 6.92 8.81 -4.22
CA SER A 37 6.79 7.46 -3.66
C SER A 37 8.13 6.92 -3.14
N LYS A 38 9.23 7.17 -3.85
CA LYS A 38 10.57 6.75 -3.43
C LYS A 38 11.06 7.51 -2.20
N GLU A 39 10.84 8.82 -2.15
CA GLU A 39 11.25 9.65 -1.01
C GLU A 39 10.45 9.30 0.23
N PHE A 40 9.12 9.23 0.10
CA PHE A 40 8.22 8.83 1.18
C PHE A 40 8.50 7.39 1.66
N GLY A 41 8.74 6.45 0.73
CA GLY A 41 9.09 5.07 1.08
C GLY A 41 10.34 5.00 1.97
N LYS A 42 11.39 5.75 1.63
CA LYS A 42 12.62 5.86 2.45
C LYS A 42 12.38 6.53 3.81
N GLU A 43 11.48 7.49 3.89
CA GLU A 43 11.10 8.14 5.15
C GLU A 43 10.41 7.14 6.09
N VAL A 44 9.38 6.46 5.58
CA VAL A 44 8.59 5.48 6.33
C VAL A 44 9.42 4.26 6.75
N GLU A 45 10.33 3.79 5.90
CA GLU A 45 11.30 2.75 6.24
C GLU A 45 12.14 3.11 7.47
N ARG A 46 12.64 4.34 7.52
CA ARG A 46 13.49 4.81 8.63
C ARG A 46 12.70 5.00 9.90
N GLU A 47 11.54 5.64 9.83
CA GLU A 47 10.76 6.08 10.99
C GLU A 47 9.83 5.02 11.55
N LEU A 48 9.09 4.33 10.68
CA LEU A 48 8.03 3.38 11.07
C LEU A 48 8.47 1.91 10.97
N LYS A 49 9.66 1.67 10.41
CA LYS A 49 10.24 0.34 10.15
C LYS A 49 9.36 -0.51 9.22
N LEU A 50 8.76 0.13 8.22
CA LEU A 50 7.95 -0.53 7.18
C LEU A 50 8.71 -0.53 5.87
N ILE A 51 8.86 -1.69 5.22
CA ILE A 51 9.63 -1.87 3.98
C ILE A 51 8.75 -1.52 2.79
N TYR A 52 9.21 -0.63 1.91
CA TYR A 52 8.48 -0.29 0.68
C TYR A 52 8.50 -1.47 -0.29
N ILE A 53 7.32 -1.91 -0.76
CA ILE A 53 7.19 -3.08 -1.66
C ILE A 53 6.53 -2.76 -3.00
N GLY A 54 6.02 -1.54 -3.19
CA GLY A 54 5.46 -1.10 -4.45
C GLY A 54 4.42 0.01 -4.29
N GLY A 55 4.00 0.55 -5.43
CA GLY A 55 2.96 1.58 -5.51
C GLY A 55 2.25 1.55 -6.86
N GLY A 56 1.22 2.35 -6.98
CA GLY A 56 0.36 2.42 -8.16
C GLY A 56 -0.67 3.53 -8.02
N GLY A 57 -1.86 3.29 -8.56
CA GLY A 57 -3.02 4.19 -8.46
C GLY A 57 -3.69 4.46 -9.80
N GLY A 58 -4.77 5.23 -9.76
CA GLY A 58 -5.52 5.68 -10.93
C GLY A 58 -4.89 6.92 -11.54
N MET A 59 -4.22 6.78 -12.69
CA MET A 59 -3.57 7.91 -13.38
C MET A 59 -3.72 7.94 -14.92
N PRO A 60 -4.94 7.77 -15.48
CA PRO A 60 -5.11 7.67 -16.93
C PRO A 60 -4.92 9.00 -17.69
N LYS A 61 -5.11 10.16 -17.02
CA LYS A 61 -5.00 11.50 -17.64
C LYS A 61 -4.40 12.54 -16.69
N ASP A 62 -4.74 12.42 -15.42
CA ASP A 62 -4.25 13.18 -14.29
C ASP A 62 -4.07 12.20 -13.12
N VAL A 63 -3.62 12.70 -11.98
CA VAL A 63 -3.43 11.92 -10.77
C VAL A 63 -4.74 11.88 -9.99
N GLU A 64 -5.50 10.81 -10.24
CA GLU A 64 -6.79 10.56 -9.60
C GLU A 64 -6.62 9.88 -8.24
N GLU A 65 -5.68 8.96 -8.14
CA GLU A 65 -5.36 8.19 -6.95
C GLU A 65 -3.88 7.79 -6.98
N VAL A 66 -3.26 7.74 -5.79
CA VAL A 66 -1.91 7.18 -5.62
C VAL A 66 -1.96 6.15 -4.52
N SER A 67 -1.44 4.96 -4.80
CA SER A 67 -1.37 3.86 -3.83
C SER A 67 0.07 3.48 -3.52
N ILE A 68 0.32 3.10 -2.27
CA ILE A 68 1.63 2.68 -1.77
C ILE A 68 1.47 1.53 -0.77
N SER A 69 2.33 0.53 -0.93
CA SER A 69 2.27 -0.72 -0.17
C SER A 69 3.55 -0.96 0.59
N PHE A 70 3.40 -1.42 1.82
CA PHE A 70 4.49 -1.73 2.73
C PHE A 70 4.41 -3.13 3.32
N LEU A 71 5.57 -3.60 3.79
CA LEU A 71 5.72 -4.84 4.53
C LEU A 71 6.37 -4.59 5.90
N ALA A 72 5.78 -5.14 6.95
CA ALA A 72 6.33 -5.15 8.29
C ALA A 72 6.60 -6.60 8.74
N TYR A 73 7.84 -6.88 9.15
CA TYR A 73 8.22 -8.19 9.72
C TYR A 73 7.95 -8.25 11.23
N ARG A 74 6.70 -8.03 11.63
CA ARG A 74 6.21 -8.15 13.02
C ARG A 74 4.71 -8.44 13.05
N THR A 75 4.20 -8.87 14.19
CA THR A 75 2.76 -8.92 14.47
C THR A 75 2.27 -7.53 14.90
N ALA A 76 1.02 -7.19 14.61
CA ALA A 76 0.40 -5.95 15.06
C ALA A 76 -0.98 -6.21 15.68
N SER A 77 -1.33 -5.43 16.72
CA SER A 77 -2.70 -5.28 17.19
C SER A 77 -3.48 -4.32 16.28
N ILE A 78 -4.78 -4.16 16.51
CA ILE A 78 -5.58 -3.15 15.80
C ILE A 78 -5.05 -1.74 16.10
N GLU A 79 -4.68 -1.46 17.35
CA GLU A 79 -4.17 -0.15 17.79
C GLU A 79 -2.84 0.19 17.13
N GLU A 80 -1.91 -0.77 17.07
CA GLU A 80 -0.64 -0.57 16.38
C GLU A 80 -0.85 -0.39 14.87
N ALA A 81 -1.65 -1.26 14.24
CA ALA A 81 -1.96 -1.16 12.82
C ALA A 81 -2.62 0.18 12.49
N ARG A 82 -3.57 0.66 13.31
CA ARG A 82 -4.20 1.97 13.19
C ARG A 82 -3.17 3.11 13.25
N SER A 83 -2.29 3.08 14.26
CA SER A 83 -1.27 4.11 14.43
C SER A 83 -0.32 4.18 13.23
N LEU A 84 0.14 3.03 12.73
CA LEU A 84 1.02 2.95 11.57
C LEU A 84 0.34 3.42 10.29
N GLU A 85 -0.92 3.02 10.08
CA GLU A 85 -1.69 3.38 8.90
C GLU A 85 -1.96 4.88 8.87
N VAL A 86 -2.50 5.44 9.96
CA VAL A 86 -2.78 6.89 10.07
C VAL A 86 -1.52 7.72 9.88
N ARG A 87 -0.43 7.37 10.56
CA ARG A 87 0.85 8.09 10.43
C ARG A 87 1.40 8.02 9.02
N SER A 88 1.29 6.87 8.36
CA SER A 88 1.71 6.70 6.97
C SER A 88 0.87 7.56 6.03
N ILE A 89 -0.46 7.58 6.19
CA ILE A 89 -1.37 8.39 5.36
C ILE A 89 -1.07 9.88 5.52
N GLU A 90 -0.95 10.37 6.76
CA GLU A 90 -0.68 11.79 7.02
C GLU A 90 0.64 12.25 6.41
N LYS A 91 1.69 11.44 6.56
CA LYS A 91 2.98 11.68 5.92
C LYS A 91 2.86 11.66 4.40
N PHE A 92 2.14 10.70 3.83
CA PHE A 92 1.99 10.57 2.39
C PHE A 92 1.24 11.76 1.78
N LEU A 93 0.15 12.18 2.42
CA LEU A 93 -0.60 13.38 2.05
C LEU A 93 0.29 14.62 2.10
N ASN A 94 1.13 14.76 3.13
CA ASN A 94 2.09 15.85 3.20
C ASN A 94 3.12 15.79 2.08
N SER A 95 3.69 14.62 1.76
CA SER A 95 4.63 14.44 0.65
C SER A 95 4.01 14.83 -0.70
N ILE A 96 2.77 14.40 -0.98
CA ILE A 96 2.07 14.75 -2.21
C ILE A 96 1.75 16.25 -2.27
N ASN A 97 1.16 16.80 -1.21
CA ASN A 97 0.66 18.17 -1.20
C ASN A 97 1.78 19.23 -1.17
N SER A 98 2.96 18.88 -0.67
CA SER A 98 4.15 19.75 -0.66
C SER A 98 4.96 19.68 -1.96
N HIS A 99 4.75 18.66 -2.80
CA HIS A 99 5.50 18.48 -4.03
C HIS A 99 5.06 19.46 -5.13
N LYS A 100 5.89 20.46 -5.42
CA LYS A 100 5.54 21.55 -6.36
C LYS A 100 5.23 21.06 -7.77
N GLY A 101 5.91 20.01 -8.24
CA GLY A 101 5.77 19.50 -9.61
C GLY A 101 4.45 18.79 -9.90
N ILE A 102 3.81 18.20 -8.89
CA ILE A 102 2.62 17.36 -9.11
C ILE A 102 1.32 18.17 -9.09
N LYS A 103 1.34 19.36 -8.46
CA LYS A 103 0.15 20.15 -8.11
C LYS A 103 -0.83 20.37 -9.27
N THR A 104 -0.35 20.69 -10.47
CA THR A 104 -1.20 20.96 -11.64
C THR A 104 -1.79 19.70 -12.26
N PHE A 105 -1.30 18.53 -11.87
CA PHE A 105 -1.72 17.23 -12.36
C PHE A 105 -2.62 16.49 -11.37
N LEU A 106 -2.86 17.03 -10.18
CA LEU A 106 -3.76 16.42 -9.22
C LEU A 106 -5.21 16.66 -9.65
N ARG A 107 -6.03 15.59 -9.65
CA ARG A 107 -7.47 15.68 -9.92
C ARG A 107 -8.18 16.63 -8.95
N GLU A 108 -7.70 16.66 -7.71
CA GLU A 108 -8.25 17.43 -6.60
C GLU A 108 -7.08 17.98 -5.78
N TYR A 109 -7.11 19.28 -5.45
CA TYR A 109 -6.08 19.94 -4.65
C TYR A 109 -6.72 20.75 -3.50
N PRO A 110 -6.27 20.58 -2.23
CA PRO A 110 -5.29 19.60 -1.76
C PRO A 110 -5.69 18.16 -2.07
N PHE A 111 -4.70 17.28 -2.25
CA PHE A 111 -4.90 15.86 -2.45
C PHE A 111 -5.55 15.28 -1.19
N PRO A 112 -6.77 14.72 -1.28
CA PRO A 112 -7.53 14.26 -0.12
C PRO A 112 -7.17 12.81 0.26
N ALA A 113 -7.37 12.46 1.54
CA ALA A 113 -7.14 11.10 2.06
C ALA A 113 -7.84 10.01 1.24
N LYS A 114 -9.08 10.26 0.77
CA LYS A 114 -9.85 9.30 -0.05
C LYS A 114 -9.16 8.87 -1.36
N ARG A 115 -8.13 9.60 -1.81
CA ARG A 115 -7.34 9.36 -3.03
C ARG A 115 -5.91 8.88 -2.74
N ALA A 116 -5.52 8.80 -1.47
CA ALA A 116 -4.22 8.33 -1.02
C ALA A 116 -4.40 6.96 -0.36
N GLU A 117 -4.03 5.89 -1.05
CA GLU A 117 -4.13 4.55 -0.50
C GLU A 117 -2.80 4.12 0.09
N VAL A 118 -2.81 3.84 1.40
CA VAL A 118 -1.72 3.15 2.05
C VAL A 118 -2.18 1.72 2.32
N SER A 119 -1.25 0.78 2.26
CA SER A 119 -1.48 -0.54 2.81
C SER A 119 -0.23 -1.13 3.45
N ILE A 120 -0.44 -1.91 4.50
CA ILE A 120 0.63 -2.54 5.26
C ILE A 120 0.31 -4.02 5.45
N SER A 121 1.19 -4.87 4.93
CA SER A 121 1.20 -6.31 5.22
C SER A 121 2.04 -6.59 6.46
N PHE A 122 1.51 -7.36 7.40
CA PHE A 122 2.24 -7.82 8.59
C PHE A 122 2.57 -9.31 8.43
N ARG A 123 3.86 -9.65 8.54
CA ARG A 123 4.37 -11.03 8.43
C ARG A 123 5.32 -11.34 9.57
N LYS A 124 5.30 -12.58 10.06
CA LYS A 124 6.38 -13.08 10.92
C LYS A 124 7.59 -13.42 10.05
N LYS A 125 8.80 -13.21 10.57
CA LYS A 125 10.05 -13.45 9.85
C LYS A 125 10.26 -14.92 9.45
N ASN A 126 9.63 -15.87 10.15
CA ASN A 126 9.88 -17.31 10.03
C ASN A 126 8.65 -18.13 9.60
N ASP A 127 7.66 -17.52 8.95
CA ASP A 127 6.44 -18.21 8.46
C ASP A 127 5.63 -18.98 9.53
N GLU A 128 5.97 -18.82 10.81
CA GLU A 128 5.17 -19.32 11.93
C GLU A 128 3.75 -18.77 11.81
N HIS A 129 2.77 -19.63 12.06
CA HIS A 129 1.37 -19.24 12.07
C HIS A 129 1.20 -17.98 12.94
N GLN A 130 0.62 -16.94 12.34
CA GLN A 130 0.16 -15.78 13.11
C GLN A 130 -0.78 -16.31 14.18
N THR A 131 -0.61 -15.85 15.41
CA THR A 131 -1.56 -16.16 16.47
C THR A 131 -2.94 -15.77 15.97
N ASN A 132 -3.94 -16.63 16.22
CA ASN A 132 -5.33 -16.29 15.98
C ASN A 132 -5.53 -14.89 16.62
N HIS A 133 -5.91 -13.90 15.80
CA HIS A 133 -6.23 -12.50 16.15
C HIS A 133 -5.16 -11.42 15.89
N SER A 134 -3.96 -11.74 15.39
CA SER A 134 -3.03 -10.69 14.92
C SER A 134 -3.43 -10.13 13.56
N ILE A 135 -3.32 -8.81 13.38
CA ILE A 135 -3.55 -8.17 12.08
C ILE A 135 -2.52 -8.68 11.08
N SER A 136 -3.00 -9.17 9.95
CA SER A 136 -2.19 -9.62 8.81
C SER A 136 -2.09 -8.55 7.74
N TYR A 137 -3.09 -7.69 7.61
CA TYR A 137 -3.15 -6.64 6.60
C TYR A 137 -4.03 -5.48 7.07
N VAL A 138 -3.61 -4.26 6.81
CA VAL A 138 -4.40 -3.04 6.99
C VAL A 138 -4.30 -2.21 5.72
N THR A 139 -5.38 -1.53 5.36
CA THR A 139 -5.39 -0.61 4.22
C THR A 139 -6.46 0.45 4.39
N GLN A 140 -6.19 1.63 3.85
CA GLN A 140 -7.17 2.70 3.69
C GLN A 140 -7.66 2.82 2.25
N ILE A 141 -8.97 2.64 2.05
CA ILE A 141 -9.64 2.84 0.77
C ILE A 141 -10.83 3.76 1.01
N ASN A 142 -10.93 4.84 0.22
CA ASN A 142 -12.07 5.76 0.23
C ASN A 142 -12.48 6.23 1.66
N ASN A 143 -11.53 6.82 2.40
CA ASN A 143 -11.71 7.31 3.78
C ASN A 143 -12.07 6.25 4.84
N LYS A 144 -11.86 4.97 4.57
CA LYS A 144 -12.10 3.89 5.53
C LYS A 144 -10.86 3.05 5.71
N ILE A 145 -10.48 2.79 6.96
CA ILE A 145 -9.40 1.87 7.29
C ILE A 145 -10.01 0.50 7.58
N SER A 146 -9.57 -0.52 6.86
CA SER A 146 -10.02 -1.91 7.02
C SER A 146 -8.89 -2.79 7.56
N TYR A 147 -9.22 -3.61 8.55
CA TYR A 147 -8.27 -4.47 9.26
C TYR A 147 -8.60 -5.93 8.99
N PHE A 148 -7.59 -6.70 8.59
CA PHE A 148 -7.74 -8.08 8.16
C PHE A 148 -6.84 -9.02 8.95
N VAL A 149 -7.35 -10.21 9.21
CA VAL A 149 -6.59 -11.37 9.71
C VAL A 149 -6.59 -12.46 8.66
N LYS A 150 -5.58 -13.33 8.67
CA LYS A 150 -5.55 -14.52 7.83
C LYS A 150 -6.39 -15.64 8.47
N ASP A 151 -7.41 -16.12 7.78
CA ASP A 151 -8.15 -17.32 8.15
C ASP A 151 -7.20 -18.54 8.03
N PRO A 152 -6.89 -19.24 9.13
CA PRO A 152 -5.95 -20.35 9.10
C PRO A 152 -6.49 -21.57 8.34
N THR A 153 -7.82 -21.68 8.19
CA THR A 153 -8.48 -22.81 7.51
C THR A 153 -8.58 -22.61 5.99
N LYS A 154 -8.79 -21.36 5.56
CA LYS A 154 -9.02 -21.03 4.14
C LYS A 154 -7.82 -20.33 3.48
N GLY A 155 -6.86 -19.85 4.27
CA GLY A 155 -5.72 -19.07 3.81
C GLY A 155 -6.07 -17.67 3.28
N ARG A 156 -7.33 -17.24 3.42
CA ARG A 156 -7.86 -15.96 2.90
C ARG A 156 -7.80 -14.87 3.97
N LEU A 157 -7.69 -13.62 3.54
CA LEU A 157 -7.89 -12.47 4.43
C LEU A 157 -9.38 -12.31 4.76
N VAL A 158 -9.68 -12.14 6.04
CA VAL A 158 -11.01 -11.86 6.57
C VAL A 158 -10.96 -10.51 7.28
N ARG A 159 -11.83 -9.59 6.88
CA ARG A 159 -11.96 -8.29 7.53
C ARG A 159 -12.62 -8.48 8.89
N ILE A 160 -11.98 -7.99 9.95
CA ILE A 160 -12.48 -8.10 11.33
C ILE A 160 -12.90 -6.76 11.92
N HIS A 161 -12.42 -5.65 11.34
CA HIS A 161 -12.77 -4.31 11.77
C HIS A 161 -12.69 -3.34 10.58
N GLU A 162 -13.50 -2.29 10.63
CA GLU A 162 -13.47 -1.16 9.71
C GLU A 162 -13.84 0.09 10.50
N GLU A 163 -13.14 1.19 10.27
CA GLU A 163 -13.47 2.48 10.88
C GLU A 163 -13.22 3.63 9.89
N PRO A 164 -13.91 4.78 10.05
CA PRO A 164 -13.62 5.99 9.30
C PRO A 164 -12.20 6.48 9.59
N TYR A 165 -11.49 6.92 8.55
CA TYR A 165 -10.15 7.49 8.67
C TYR A 165 -10.09 8.66 9.65
N GLU A 166 -11.10 9.53 9.66
CA GLU A 166 -11.18 10.69 10.56
C GLU A 166 -11.33 10.29 12.04
N GLU A 167 -11.98 9.16 12.32
CA GLU A 167 -12.09 8.64 13.69
C GLU A 167 -10.77 8.03 14.14
N ALA A 168 -10.14 7.23 13.28
CA ALA A 168 -8.81 6.69 13.52
C ALA A 168 -7.77 7.79 13.77
N LEU A 169 -7.82 8.88 12.99
CA LEU A 169 -6.95 10.04 13.14
C LEU A 169 -7.10 10.68 14.53
N LYS A 170 -8.34 10.92 14.99
CA LYS A 170 -8.62 11.46 16.33
C LYS A 170 -8.08 10.55 17.43
N ILE A 171 -8.25 9.23 17.29
CA ILE A 171 -7.72 8.25 18.25
C ILE A 171 -6.19 8.37 18.35
N VAL A 172 -5.49 8.40 17.22
CA VAL A 172 -4.02 8.46 17.17
C VAL A 172 -3.48 9.79 17.69
N GLN A 173 -4.15 10.91 17.40
CA GLN A 173 -3.79 12.23 17.90
C GLN A 173 -3.96 12.33 19.42
N ASN A 174 -5.06 11.80 19.97
CA ASN A 174 -5.31 11.80 21.42
C ASN A 174 -4.34 10.90 22.22
N GLN A 175 -3.66 9.95 21.56
CA GLN A 175 -2.67 9.07 22.17
C GLN A 175 -1.25 9.65 22.14
N SER A 176 -1.00 10.69 21.33
CA SER A 176 0.30 11.36 21.26
C SER A 176 0.35 12.47 22.32
N PRO A 177 1.42 12.61 23.13
CA PRO A 177 1.57 13.77 24.00
C PRO A 177 1.51 15.04 23.14
N PRO A 178 0.92 16.16 23.61
CA PRO A 178 0.95 17.40 22.85
C PRO A 178 2.42 17.76 22.55
N GLU A 179 2.73 17.95 21.26
CA GLU A 179 4.04 18.47 20.85
C GLU A 179 4.35 19.72 21.66
N LYS A 180 5.50 19.74 22.32
CA LYS A 180 5.97 20.92 23.04
C LYS A 180 6.15 22.04 22.00
N GLN A 181 5.29 23.04 22.08
CA GLN A 181 5.48 24.35 21.43
C GLN A 181 6.73 25.02 21.97
#